data_AF-A0A520S1N0-F1
#
_entry.id   AF-A0A520S1N0-F1
#
_cell.length_a   1.000
_cell.length_b   1.000
_cell.length_c   1.000
_cell.angle_alpha   90.00
_cell.angle_beta   90.00
_cell.angle_gamma   90.00
#
_symmetry.space_group_name_H-M   'P 1'
#
loop_
_entity.id
_entity.type
_entity.pdbx_description
1 polymer ?
#
loop_
_entity_poly.entity_id
_entity_poly.type
_entity_poly.pdbx_seq_one_letter_code
_entity_poly.pdbx_strand_id
1 'polypeptide(L)' 'MLTRTLMLAVLLSGLCWTQGAWAQGSPTGPAVVATIKPLQFIAQAILDGEGSVSALIEGSDSPHHFNLSPNDRLRIEQAD' A
#
# COMPACT_ATOMS: atom_id res chain seq x y z
N MET A 1 0.72 28.95 -40.50
CA MET A 1 1.12 29.29 -39.11
C MET A 1 0.04 28.88 -38.12
N LEU A 2 -1.22 29.31 -38.31
CA LEU A 2 -2.35 29.01 -37.40
C LEU A 2 -2.68 27.51 -37.23
N THR A 3 -2.57 26.72 -38.31
CA THR A 3 -2.90 25.28 -38.31
C THR A 3 -1.91 24.43 -37.50
N ARG A 4 -0.63 24.82 -37.46
CA ARG A 4 0.41 24.14 -36.67
C ARG A 4 0.21 24.37 -35.17
N THR A 5 -0.21 25.57 -34.77
CA THR A 5 -0.47 25.93 -33.38
C THR A 5 -1.71 25.22 -32.83
N LEU A 6 -2.76 25.07 -33.65
CA LEU A 6 -3.99 24.35 -33.28
C LEU A 6 -3.71 22.86 -33.05
N MET A 7 -2.90 22.23 -33.91
CA MET A 7 -2.56 20.82 -33.83
C MET A 7 -1.68 20.50 -32.62
N LEU A 8 -0.77 21.40 -32.24
CA LEU A 8 0.02 21.28 -31.01
C LEU A 8 -0.85 21.38 -29.75
N ALA A 9 -1.85 22.27 -29.76
CA ALA A 9 -2.75 22.45 -28.61
C ALA A 9 -3.65 21.23 -28.36
N VAL A 10 -4.11 20.54 -29.42
CA VAL A 10 -4.89 19.30 -29.31
C VAL A 10 -4.03 18.12 -28.83
N LEU A 11 -2.76 18.05 -29.25
CA LEU A 11 -1.83 17.03 -28.76
C LEU A 11 -1.45 17.25 -27.28
N LEU A 12 -1.25 18.50 -26.85
CA LEU A 12 -0.98 18.81 -25.45
C LEU A 12 -2.20 18.61 -24.54
N SER A 13 -3.42 18.90 -25.02
CA SER A 13 -4.63 18.68 -24.22
C SER A 13 -4.91 17.20 -23.99
N GLY A 14 -4.64 16.32 -24.98
CA GLY A 14 -4.79 14.87 -24.83
C GLY A 14 -3.88 14.24 -23.76
N LEU A 15 -2.66 14.77 -23.57
CA LEU A 15 -1.73 14.29 -22.54
C LEU A 15 -2.23 14.56 -21.11
N CYS A 16 -3.00 15.64 -20.93
CA CYS A 16 -3.46 16.11 -19.62
C CYS A 16 -4.51 15.18 -18.97
N TRP A 17 -5.25 14.39 -19.77
CA TRP A 17 -6.32 13.49 -19.29
C TRP A 17 -5.81 12.17 -18.71
N THR A 18 -4.51 11.84 -18.85
CA THR A 18 -3.95 10.61 -18.28
C THR A 18 -3.49 10.76 -16.81
N GLN A 19 -3.65 11.94 -16.22
CA GLN A 19 -3.10 12.27 -14.90
C GLN A 19 -3.94 11.78 -13.70
N GLY A 20 -5.10 11.13 -13.93
CA GLY A 20 -6.05 10.77 -12.87
C GLY A 20 -5.75 9.50 -12.05
N ALA A 21 -4.71 8.73 -12.37
CA ALA A 21 -4.51 7.39 -11.79
C ALA A 21 -3.50 7.30 -10.63
N TRP A 22 -2.89 8.43 -10.20
CA TRP A 22 -1.77 8.41 -9.25
C TRP A 22 -2.13 8.87 -7.83
N ALA A 23 -3.41 9.12 -7.54
CA ALA A 23 -3.87 9.43 -6.19
C ALA A 23 -4.40 8.16 -5.50
N GLN A 24 -3.53 7.17 -5.29
CA GLN A 24 -3.79 6.11 -4.32
C GLN A 24 -3.60 6.76 -2.95
N GLY A 25 -4.69 7.24 -2.34
CA GLY A 25 -4.63 7.74 -0.97
C GLY A 25 -4.06 6.68 -0.04
N SER A 26 -3.26 7.09 0.95
CA SER A 26 -2.88 6.19 2.03
C SER A 26 -4.14 5.54 2.61
N PRO A 27 -4.13 4.22 2.91
CA PRO A 27 -5.28 3.57 3.54
C PRO A 27 -5.66 4.39 4.77
N THR A 28 -6.89 4.90 4.81
CA THR A 28 -7.35 5.85 5.85
C THR A 28 -7.74 5.17 7.16
N GLY A 29 -7.54 3.86 7.28
CA GLY A 29 -7.81 3.11 8.52
C GLY A 29 -6.61 2.31 9.01
N PRO A 30 -6.82 1.42 9.99
CA PRO A 30 -5.77 0.99 10.91
C PRO A 30 -4.65 0.20 10.23
N ALA A 31 -3.43 0.43 10.69
CA ALA A 31 -2.25 -0.35 10.36
C ALA A 31 -2.09 -1.50 11.37
N VAL A 32 -2.46 -2.72 10.96
CA VAL A 32 -2.43 -3.90 11.81
C VAL A 32 -1.20 -4.76 11.51
N VAL A 33 -0.48 -5.16 12.56
CA VAL A 33 0.61 -6.15 12.48
C VAL A 33 0.16 -7.45 13.15
N ALA A 34 -0.03 -8.49 12.35
CA ALA A 34 -0.30 -9.84 12.84
C ALA A 34 1.00 -10.62 12.99
N THR A 35 1.08 -11.59 13.91
CA THR A 35 2.34 -12.33 14.13
C THR A 35 2.72 -13.23 12.96
N ILE A 36 1.76 -13.96 12.38
CA ILE A 36 1.97 -14.96 11.33
C ILE A 36 0.98 -14.79 10.17
N LYS A 37 1.34 -15.32 8.99
CA LYS A 37 0.53 -15.24 7.75
C LYS A 37 -0.94 -15.67 7.91
N PRO A 38 -1.28 -16.77 8.60
CA PRO A 38 -2.68 -17.16 8.78
C PRO A 38 -3.50 -16.07 9.52
N LEU A 39 -2.93 -15.44 10.54
CA LEU A 39 -3.59 -14.35 11.26
C LEU A 39 -3.68 -13.08 10.41
N GLN A 40 -2.65 -12.80 9.60
CA GLN A 40 -2.70 -11.72 8.61
C GLN A 40 -3.91 -11.88 7.68
N PHE A 41 -4.17 -13.08 7.15
CA PHE A 41 -5.30 -13.31 6.24
C PHE A 41 -6.66 -13.12 6.91
N ILE A 42 -6.80 -13.56 8.16
CA ILE A 42 -8.04 -13.35 8.93
C ILE A 42 -8.27 -11.85 9.16
N ALA A 43 -7.25 -11.13 9.65
CA ALA A 43 -7.36 -9.70 9.87
C ALA A 43 -7.63 -8.93 8.57
N GLN A 44 -6.99 -9.31 7.46
CA GLN A 44 -7.23 -8.70 6.16
C GLN A 44 -8.67 -8.89 5.69
N ALA A 45 -9.25 -10.07 5.90
CA ALA A 45 -10.64 -10.36 5.57
C ALA A 45 -11.64 -9.59 6.45
N ILE A 46 -11.26 -9.30 7.70
CA ILE A 46 -12.08 -8.48 8.61
C ILE A 46 -12.01 -6.99 8.24
N LEU A 47 -10.83 -6.49 7.87
CA LEU A 47 -10.63 -5.09 7.51
C LEU A 47 -11.22 -4.71 6.15
N ASP A 48 -11.42 -5.68 5.24
CA ASP A 48 -12.09 -5.50 3.94
C ASP A 48 -11.62 -4.29 3.12
N GLY A 49 -10.31 -4.00 3.17
CA GLY A 49 -9.70 -2.89 2.43
C GLY A 49 -9.72 -1.52 3.12
N GLU A 50 -10.37 -1.40 4.29
CA GLU A 50 -10.45 -0.17 5.08
C GLU A 50 -9.17 0.14 5.88
N GLY A 51 -8.04 -0.51 5.58
CA GLY A 51 -6.77 -0.34 6.29
C GLY A 51 -5.70 -1.26 5.74
N SER A 52 -4.63 -1.48 6.50
CA SER A 52 -3.51 -2.33 6.06
C SER A 52 -3.20 -3.42 7.08
N VAL A 53 -2.84 -4.62 6.59
CA VAL A 53 -2.44 -5.74 7.45
C VAL A 53 -1.13 -6.34 6.95
N SER A 54 -0.13 -6.38 7.83
CA SER A 54 1.15 -7.04 7.57
C SER A 54 1.40 -8.19 8.55
N ALA A 55 2.23 -9.16 8.15
CA ALA A 55 2.71 -10.22 9.04
C ALA A 55 4.09 -9.83 9.58
N LEU A 56 4.30 -10.02 10.88
CA LEU A 56 5.58 -9.79 11.55
C LEU A 56 6.61 -10.84 11.10
N ILE A 57 6.22 -12.12 11.14
CA ILE A 57 7.03 -13.26 10.74
C ILE A 57 6.70 -13.61 9.28
N GLU A 58 7.71 -13.57 8.43
CA GLU A 58 7.57 -13.84 7.00
C GLU A 58 7.50 -15.34 6.70
N GLY A 59 6.96 -15.69 5.53
CA GLY A 59 6.37 -17.00 5.25
C GLY A 59 7.10 -18.23 5.77
N SER A 60 8.30 -18.51 5.27
CA SER A 60 9.04 -19.76 5.57
C SER A 60 9.74 -19.77 6.93
N ASP A 61 9.73 -18.65 7.66
CA ASP A 61 10.38 -18.56 8.96
C ASP A 61 9.57 -19.31 10.02
N SER A 62 10.27 -19.98 10.93
CA SER A 62 9.61 -20.70 12.03
C SER A 62 9.00 -19.71 13.02
N PRO A 63 7.68 -19.76 13.29
CA PRO A 63 7.05 -18.90 14.28
C PRO A 63 7.55 -19.16 15.71
N HIS A 64 7.98 -20.39 15.98
CA HIS A 64 8.38 -20.85 17.31
C HIS A 64 9.84 -20.51 17.65
N HIS A 65 10.65 -20.15 16.65
CA HIS A 65 12.05 -19.75 16.82
C HIS A 65 12.31 -18.31 16.38
N PHE A 66 11.25 -17.52 16.27
CA PHE A 66 11.37 -16.11 15.91
C PHE A 66 12.10 -15.33 17.00
N ASN A 67 13.05 -14.49 16.59
CA ASN A 67 13.76 -13.58 17.47
C ASN A 67 13.48 -12.13 17.06
N LEU A 68 12.95 -11.35 17.99
CA LEU A 68 12.58 -9.95 17.76
C LEU A 68 13.82 -9.10 17.46
N SER A 69 13.90 -8.55 16.24
CA SER A 69 14.91 -7.55 15.90
C SER A 69 14.47 -6.13 16.35
N PRO A 70 15.40 -5.16 16.42
CA PRO A 70 15.02 -3.76 16.60
C PRO A 70 14.09 -3.24 15.50
N ASN A 71 14.23 -3.71 14.25
CA ASN A 71 13.35 -3.30 13.16
C ASN A 71 11.91 -3.83 13.34
N ASP A 72 11.77 -5.06 13.85
CA ASP A 72 10.46 -5.63 14.17
C ASP A 72 9.74 -4.83 15.26
N ARG A 73 10.49 -4.34 16.26
CA ARG A 73 9.94 -3.43 17.27
C ARG A 73 9.39 -2.15 16.66
N LEU A 74 10.12 -1.52 15.74
CA LEU A 74 9.64 -0.31 15.05
C LEU A 74 8.37 -0.60 14.24
N ARG A 75 8.29 -1.76 13.59
CA ARG A 75 7.09 -2.17 12.85
C ARG A 75 5.88 -2.36 13.78
N ILE A 76 6.08 -2.95 14.96
CA ILE A 76 5.03 -3.13 15.97
C ILE A 76 4.62 -1.78 16.57
N GLU A 77 5.57 -0.89 16.85
CA GLU A 77 5.32 0.44 17.41
C GLU A 77 4.51 1.33 16.46
N GLN A 78 4.68 1.17 15.15
CA GLN A 78 3.94 1.88 14.12
C GLN A 78 2.54 1.32 13.86
N ALA A 79 2.16 0.21 14.50
CA ALA A 79 0.82 -0.35 14.40
C ALA A 79 -0.18 0.41 15.29
N ASP A 80 -1.45 0.42 14.90
CA ASP A 80 -2.57 1.02 15.65
C ASP A 80 -3.19 0.06 16.68
#